data_AF-A0A7W1E6V8-F1
#
_entry.id   AF-A0A7W1E6V8-F1
#
_cell.length_a   1.000
_cell.length_b   1.000
_cell.length_c   1.000
_cell.angle_alpha   90.00
_cell.angle_beta   90.00
_cell.angle_gamma   90.00
#
_symmetry.space_group_name_H-M   'P 1'
#
loop_
_entity.id
_entity.type
_entity.pdbx_description
1 polymer ?
#
loop_
_entity_poly.entity_id
_entity_poly.type
_entity_poly.pdbx_seq_one_letter_code
_entity_poly.pdbx_strand_id
1 'polypeptide(L)'
;MQRDVSLKEIRMKKLLFAAALVAASACAGRQVEVTTGAEPAADVGIHLTNNLSQAVNVYVTTGGTDILLKQVAANSTEHLPVRGIGAGTNVTLKAVTVDGTRTYTRKDIVLTTMYEWRVP
;
A
#
# COMPACT_ATOMS: atom_id res chain seq x y z
N MET A 1 53.12 56.22 -17.28
CA MET A 1 54.34 55.59 -16.76
C MET A 1 54.41 55.87 -15.27
N GLN A 2 54.37 54.80 -14.47
CA GLN A 2 55.07 54.67 -13.20
C GLN A 2 54.67 55.47 -11.94
N ARG A 3 54.60 54.70 -10.85
CA ARG A 3 54.97 54.99 -9.45
C ARG A 3 53.84 55.57 -8.59
N ASP A 4 53.24 54.76 -7.73
CA ASP A 4 53.78 54.20 -6.47
C ASP A 4 53.70 55.19 -5.31
N VAL A 5 52.80 54.83 -4.39
CA VAL A 5 52.98 54.83 -2.94
C VAL A 5 53.15 56.18 -2.25
N SER A 6 52.10 56.61 -1.56
CA SER A 6 52.09 56.74 -0.09
C SER A 6 51.03 57.77 0.35
N LEU A 7 49.75 57.38 0.39
CA LEU A 7 48.77 58.10 1.20
C LEU A 7 48.68 57.43 2.58
N LYS A 8 49.84 57.48 3.25
CA LYS A 8 50.00 57.20 4.67
C LYS A 8 49.07 58.15 5.43
N GLU A 9 48.04 57.58 6.04
CA GLU A 9 47.46 58.06 7.30
C GLU A 9 46.69 59.39 7.33
N ILE A 10 45.63 59.56 6.54
CA ILE A 10 44.60 60.55 6.91
C ILE A 10 43.28 60.02 6.33
N ARG A 11 42.44 59.26 7.05
CA ARG A 11 41.49 59.79 8.03
C ARG A 11 40.85 58.59 8.74
N MET A 12 41.43 58.14 9.84
CA MET A 12 40.60 57.58 10.91
C MET A 12 39.52 58.60 11.27
N LYS A 13 38.30 58.11 11.47
CA LYS A 13 37.02 58.83 11.68
C LYS A 13 36.21 59.02 10.41
N LYS A 14 35.26 58.10 10.23
CA LYS A 14 33.81 58.31 10.06
C LYS A 14 33.28 57.02 9.44
N LEU A 15 32.85 56.03 10.24
CA LEU A 15 31.44 55.93 10.63
C LEU A 15 30.54 56.50 9.53
N LEU A 16 29.93 55.62 8.72
CA LEU A 16 28.52 55.67 8.29
C LEU A 16 28.28 54.64 7.16
N PHE A 17 27.57 53.57 7.51
CA PHE A 17 26.45 52.96 6.78
C PHE A 17 26.33 53.22 5.26
N ALA A 18 26.46 52.15 4.46
CA ALA A 18 25.64 51.83 3.27
C ALA A 18 26.17 50.50 2.70
N ALA A 19 25.49 49.38 2.93
CA ALA A 19 24.36 48.86 2.15
C ALA A 19 24.78 48.05 0.91
N ALA A 20 24.35 46.79 0.93
CA ALA A 20 23.93 45.98 -0.20
C ALA A 20 25.04 45.39 -1.12
N LEU A 21 25.28 44.08 -1.02
CA LEU A 21 24.75 43.07 -1.95
C LEU A 21 25.34 41.69 -1.59
N VAL A 22 24.69 40.64 -2.10
CA VAL A 22 25.13 39.24 -2.14
C VAL A 22 24.73 38.38 -0.93
N ALA A 23 23.48 37.94 -0.93
CA ALA A 23 23.16 36.58 -0.48
C ALA A 23 22.77 35.76 -1.71
N ALA A 24 23.70 34.92 -2.13
CA ALA A 24 23.55 34.01 -3.24
C ALA A 24 22.77 32.75 -2.82
N SER A 25 22.13 32.17 -3.82
CA SER A 25 21.85 30.74 -3.99
C SER A 25 20.72 30.08 -3.19
N ALA A 26 19.97 29.29 -3.97
CA ALA A 26 19.18 28.13 -3.57
C ALA A 26 17.80 28.35 -2.95
N CYS A 27 16.91 29.01 -3.70
CA CYS A 27 15.58 28.41 -3.87
C CYS A 27 15.74 27.15 -4.72
N ALA A 28 16.35 26.11 -4.14
CA ALA A 28 16.33 24.78 -4.73
C ALA A 28 14.86 24.38 -4.79
N GLY A 29 14.32 24.37 -6.01
CA GLY A 29 13.00 23.84 -6.28
C GLY A 29 12.97 22.45 -5.66
N ARG A 30 12.20 22.29 -4.58
CA ARG A 30 11.93 20.99 -4.01
C ARG A 30 11.10 20.27 -5.06
N GLN A 31 11.78 19.54 -5.93
CA GLN A 31 11.15 18.59 -6.82
C GLN A 31 10.57 17.52 -5.90
N VAL A 32 9.29 17.67 -5.59
CA VAL A 32 8.50 16.60 -5.02
C VAL A 32 8.34 15.60 -6.15
N GLU A 33 9.18 14.57 -6.14
CA GLU A 33 8.95 13.40 -6.96
C GLU A 33 7.63 12.78 -6.48
N VAL A 34 6.58 13.05 -7.24
CA VAL A 34 5.32 12.33 -7.12
C VAL A 34 5.61 10.95 -7.71
N THR A 35 6.17 10.06 -6.90
CA THR A 35 6.04 8.64 -7.19
C THR A 35 4.55 8.36 -7.17
N THR A 36 3.94 8.29 -8.35
CA THR A 36 2.63 7.67 -8.51
C THR A 36 2.73 6.31 -7.82
N GLY A 37 2.07 6.18 -6.67
CA GLY A 37 2.06 4.93 -5.92
C GLY A 37 1.65 3.81 -6.87
N ALA A 38 2.27 2.63 -6.68
CA ALA A 38 1.98 1.45 -7.49
C ALA A 38 0.47 1.33 -7.74
N GLU A 39 0.11 1.05 -9.00
CA GLU A 39 -1.27 0.82 -9.41
C GLU A 39 -1.95 -0.12 -8.40
N PRO A 40 -3.15 0.19 -7.88
CA PRO A 40 -3.81 -0.68 -6.93
C PRO A 40 -3.88 -2.07 -7.54
N ALA A 41 -3.22 -3.04 -6.91
CA ALA A 41 -3.36 -4.42 -7.32
C ALA A 41 -4.87 -4.72 -7.34
N ALA A 42 -5.37 -5.25 -8.47
CA ALA A 42 -6.78 -5.56 -8.61
C ALA A 42 -7.26 -6.32 -7.37
N ASP A 43 -8.31 -5.83 -6.71
CA ASP A 43 -8.82 -6.44 -5.49
C ASP A 43 -9.38 -7.83 -5.84
N VAL A 44 -8.59 -8.85 -5.52
CA VAL A 44 -8.98 -10.24 -5.68
C VAL A 44 -9.76 -10.65 -4.43
N GLY A 45 -10.93 -11.28 -4.61
CA GLY A 45 -11.83 -11.53 -3.51
C GLY A 45 -12.75 -12.72 -3.72
N ILE A 46 -13.45 -13.09 -2.66
CA ILE A 46 -14.52 -14.09 -2.69
C ILE A 46 -15.81 -13.45 -2.21
N HIS A 47 -16.86 -13.55 -2.99
CA HIS A 47 -18.22 -13.23 -2.56
C HIS A 47 -18.87 -14.53 -2.07
N LEU A 48 -18.87 -14.73 -0.75
CA LEU A 48 -19.33 -15.98 -0.15
C LEU A 48 -20.75 -15.83 0.35
N THR A 49 -21.65 -16.71 -0.08
CA THR A 49 -22.94 -16.94 0.56
C THR A 49 -22.88 -18.22 1.40
N ASN A 50 -23.18 -18.12 2.69
CA ASN A 50 -23.33 -19.25 3.59
C ASN A 50 -24.82 -19.49 3.87
N ASN A 51 -25.40 -20.55 3.31
CA ASN A 51 -26.80 -20.91 3.55
C ASN A 51 -26.99 -21.90 4.72
N LEU A 52 -25.91 -22.25 5.42
CA LEU A 52 -26.00 -23.08 6.61
C LEU A 52 -26.63 -22.30 7.77
N SER A 53 -27.28 -23.05 8.67
CA SER A 53 -27.74 -22.56 9.97
C SER A 53 -26.61 -22.33 10.99
N GLN A 54 -25.35 -22.49 10.59
CA GLN A 54 -24.18 -22.30 11.42
C GLN A 54 -23.08 -21.51 10.71
N ALA A 55 -22.22 -20.85 11.49
CA ALA A 55 -21.09 -20.11 10.95
C ALA A 55 -20.03 -21.06 10.34
N VAL A 56 -19.25 -20.52 9.41
CA VAL A 56 -18.15 -21.22 8.74
C VAL A 56 -16.86 -20.39 8.79
N ASN A 57 -15.74 -21.06 9.05
CA ASN A 57 -14.40 -20.52 8.88
C ASN A 57 -13.97 -20.72 7.42
N VAL A 58 -13.64 -19.62 6.75
CA VAL A 58 -13.34 -19.62 5.31
C VAL A 58 -11.85 -19.47 5.11
N TYR A 59 -11.27 -20.35 4.32
CA TYR A 59 -9.86 -20.43 4.02
C TYR A 59 -9.62 -20.40 2.51
N VAL A 60 -8.46 -19.88 2.15
CA VAL A 60 -7.83 -20.11 0.85
C VAL A 60 -6.60 -20.98 1.07
N THR A 61 -6.52 -22.08 0.34
CA THR A 61 -5.36 -22.97 0.31
C THR A 61 -4.53 -22.67 -0.94
N THR A 62 -3.27 -22.31 -0.74
CA THR A 62 -2.27 -22.09 -1.80
C THR A 62 -0.94 -22.69 -1.39
N GLY A 63 -0.24 -23.35 -2.33
CA GLY A 63 1.03 -24.04 -2.01
C GLY A 63 0.91 -25.07 -0.87
N GLY A 64 -0.26 -25.67 -0.68
CA GLY A 64 -0.53 -26.61 0.43
C GLY A 64 -0.76 -25.96 1.80
N THR A 65 -0.73 -24.63 1.90
CA THR A 65 -0.95 -23.89 3.16
C THR A 65 -2.35 -23.27 3.19
N ASP A 66 -3.06 -23.43 4.30
CA ASP A 66 -4.35 -22.77 4.52
C ASP A 66 -4.18 -21.39 5.14
N ILE A 67 -4.83 -20.40 4.54
CA ILE A 67 -4.89 -19.03 5.05
C ILE A 67 -6.34 -18.73 5.42
N LEU A 68 -6.61 -18.45 6.69
CA LEU A 68 -7.94 -18.04 7.15
C LEU A 68 -8.23 -16.63 6.64
N LEU A 69 -9.37 -16.46 5.97
CA LEU A 69 -9.86 -15.17 5.53
C LEU A 69 -10.77 -14.52 6.57
N LYS A 70 -11.84 -15.24 6.95
CA LYS A 70 -12.87 -14.75 7.87
C LYS A 70 -13.74 -15.91 8.36
N GLN A 71 -14.34 -15.73 9.53
CA GLN A 71 -15.53 -16.50 9.92
C GLN A 71 -16.79 -15.80 9.39
N VAL A 72 -17.56 -16.49 8.55
CA VAL A 72 -18.80 -15.98 7.96
C VAL A 72 -19.99 -16.54 8.74
N ALA A 73 -20.92 -15.66 9.13
CA ALA A 73 -22.07 -16.02 9.93
C ALA A 73 -23.03 -16.97 9.18
N ALA A 74 -23.89 -17.65 9.93
CA ALA A 74 -24.98 -18.44 9.37
C ALA A 74 -25.90 -17.56 8.50
N ASN A 75 -26.46 -18.12 7.43
CA ASN A 75 -27.44 -17.45 6.56
C ASN A 75 -27.04 -16.03 6.12
N SER A 76 -25.76 -15.85 5.74
CA SER A 76 -25.21 -14.54 5.43
C SER A 76 -24.38 -14.55 4.16
N THR A 77 -24.22 -13.37 3.57
CA THR A 77 -23.36 -13.16 2.41
C THR A 77 -22.30 -12.11 2.75
N GLU A 78 -21.05 -12.41 2.43
CA GLU A 78 -19.89 -11.62 2.85
C GLU A 78 -18.90 -11.45 1.70
N HIS A 79 -18.24 -10.30 1.65
CA HIS A 79 -17.12 -10.02 0.74
C HIS A 79 -15.81 -10.27 1.48
N LEU A 80 -15.01 -11.19 0.95
CA LEU A 80 -13.78 -11.66 1.58
C LEU A 80 -12.59 -11.25 0.69
N PRO A 81 -11.87 -10.17 1.03
CA PRO A 81 -10.67 -9.79 0.29
C PRO A 81 -9.58 -10.85 0.49
N VAL A 82 -8.97 -11.31 -0.60
CA VAL A 82 -7.87 -12.28 -0.57
C VAL A 82 -6.55 -11.53 -0.65
N ARG A 83 -5.87 -11.40 0.49
CA ARG A 83 -4.61 -10.66 0.59
C ARG A 83 -3.40 -11.57 0.43
N GLY A 84 -2.33 -11.06 -0.18
CA GLY A 84 -1.06 -11.78 -0.32
C GLY A 84 -1.07 -12.90 -1.37
N ILE A 85 -2.13 -13.01 -2.18
CA ILE A 85 -2.22 -13.93 -3.31
C ILE A 85 -2.41 -13.09 -4.57
N GLY A 86 -1.53 -13.27 -5.55
CA GLY A 86 -1.61 -12.53 -6.81
C GLY A 86 -2.78 -13.00 -7.68
N ALA A 87 -3.34 -12.08 -8.46
CA ALA A 87 -4.32 -12.43 -9.48
C ALA A 87 -3.76 -13.47 -10.46
N GLY A 88 -4.61 -14.38 -10.94
CA GLY A 88 -4.23 -15.51 -11.80
C GLY A 88 -3.65 -16.72 -11.05
N THR A 89 -3.51 -16.65 -9.72
CA THR A 89 -3.07 -17.80 -8.92
C THR A 89 -4.16 -18.87 -8.86
N ASN A 90 -3.78 -20.13 -9.01
CA ASN A 90 -4.66 -21.27 -8.75
C ASN A 90 -4.70 -21.58 -7.24
N VAL A 91 -5.90 -21.63 -6.67
CA VAL A 91 -6.13 -21.88 -5.25
C VAL A 91 -7.23 -22.92 -5.02
N THR A 92 -7.29 -23.45 -3.81
CA THR A 92 -8.46 -24.18 -3.31
C THR A 92 -9.18 -23.34 -2.26
N LEU A 93 -10.49 -23.19 -2.39
CA LEU A 93 -11.33 -22.58 -1.36
C LEU A 93 -11.81 -23.67 -0.41
N LYS A 94 -11.83 -23.35 0.89
CA LYS A 94 -12.30 -24.26 1.93
C LYS A 94 -13.16 -23.52 2.95
N ALA A 95 -14.29 -24.09 3.31
CA ALA A 95 -15.19 -23.58 4.33
C ALA A 95 -15.42 -24.70 5.32
N VAL A 96 -14.99 -24.51 6.55
CA VAL A 96 -15.13 -25.48 7.65
C VAL A 96 -16.15 -24.93 8.61
N THR A 97 -17.13 -25.74 8.99
CA THR A 97 -18.10 -25.31 10.00
C THR A 97 -17.40 -25.04 11.33
N VAL A 98 -17.92 -24.11 12.14
CA VAL A 98 -17.24 -23.71 13.39
C VAL A 98 -17.07 -24.85 14.40
N ASP A 99 -17.89 -25.90 14.30
CA ASP A 99 -17.79 -27.14 15.07
C ASP A 99 -16.79 -28.16 14.48
N GLY A 100 -16.20 -27.87 13.31
CA GLY A 100 -15.25 -28.72 12.60
C GLY A 100 -15.85 -29.95 11.91
N THR A 101 -17.17 -30.16 11.98
CA THR A 101 -17.78 -31.43 11.56
C THR A 101 -17.93 -31.56 10.04
N ARG A 102 -18.03 -30.43 9.32
CA ARG A 102 -18.23 -30.40 7.87
C ARG A 102 -17.22 -29.48 7.22
N THR A 103 -16.71 -29.93 6.08
CA THR A 103 -15.81 -29.17 5.23
C THR A 103 -16.36 -29.14 3.81
N TYR A 104 -16.45 -27.95 3.23
CA TYR A 104 -16.84 -27.70 1.86
C TYR A 104 -15.63 -27.17 1.10
N THR A 105 -15.30 -27.80 -0.03
CA THR A 105 -14.11 -27.42 -0.80
C THR A 105 -14.47 -27.10 -2.25
N ARG A 106 -13.81 -26.10 -2.80
CA ARG A 106 -13.80 -25.82 -4.23
C ARG A 106 -12.35 -25.76 -4.71
N LYS A 107 -11.95 -26.71 -5.55
CA LYS A 107 -10.58 -26.83 -6.06
C LYS A 107 -10.43 -26.12 -7.40
N ASP A 108 -9.18 -25.88 -7.77
CA ASP A 108 -8.77 -25.40 -9.09
C ASP A 108 -9.39 -24.05 -9.48
N ILE A 109 -9.47 -23.13 -8.50
CA ILE A 109 -10.01 -21.79 -8.71
C ILE A 109 -8.88 -20.85 -9.08
N VAL A 110 -8.95 -20.31 -10.30
CA VAL A 110 -8.08 -19.22 -10.74
C VAL A 110 -8.69 -17.89 -10.30
N LEU A 111 -8.09 -17.26 -9.30
CA LEU A 111 -8.56 -15.99 -8.78
C LEU A 111 -8.06 -14.83 -9.64
N THR A 112 -8.85 -14.35 -10.59
CA THR A 112 -8.51 -13.15 -11.40
C THR A 112 -9.22 -11.89 -10.91
N THR A 113 -10.42 -12.05 -10.35
CA THR A 113 -11.29 -10.99 -9.83
C THR A 113 -12.06 -11.51 -8.61
N MET A 114 -13.26 -10.98 -8.34
CA MET A 114 -14.19 -11.51 -7.35
C MET A 114 -14.75 -12.87 -7.80
N TYR A 115 -14.55 -13.91 -6.99
CA TYR A 115 -15.12 -15.24 -7.22
C TYR A 115 -16.38 -15.45 -6.37
N GLU A 116 -17.51 -15.76 -7.01
CA GLU A 116 -18.73 -16.11 -6.29
C GLU A 116 -18.69 -17.57 -5.81
N TRP A 117 -18.95 -17.77 -4.52
CA TRP A 117 -19.04 -19.11 -3.96
C TRP A 117 -20.23 -19.23 -3.01
N ARG A 118 -20.97 -20.34 -3.14
CA ARG A 118 -22.10 -20.68 -2.27
C ARG A 118 -21.78 -21.94 -1.49
N VAL A 119 -21.80 -21.82 -0.16
CA VAL A 119 -21.85 -22.95 0.75
C VAL A 119 -23.34 -23.36 0.89
N PRO A 120 -23.65 -24.68 0.90
CA PRO A 120 -25.02 -25.17 0.94
C PRO A 120 -25.85 -24.65 2.11
#